data_AF-A0A846Q660-F1
#
_entry.id   AF-A0A846Q660-F1
#
_cell.length_a   1.000
_cell.length_b   1.000
_cell.length_c   1.000
_cell.angle_alpha   90.00
_cell.angle_beta   90.00
_cell.angle_gamma   90.00
#
_symmetry.space_group_name_H-M   'P 1'
#
loop_
_entity.id
_entity.type
_entity.pdbx_description
1 polymer ?
#
loop_
_entity_poly.entity_id
_entity_poly.type
_entity_poly.pdbx_seq_one_letter_code
_entity_poly.pdbx_strand_id
1 'polypeptide(L)'
;MSSLYFLFPTLLAILISFLFVRGAAIALMMTGLEKKKARFQALSAFSGTGFTTKEAELVINHPVRRKIMTWLMIMGNAGVVTVIVTA
;
A
#
# COMPACT_ATOMS: atom_id res chain seq x y z
N MET A 1 30.33 10.98 3.03
CA MET A 1 30.13 10.08 1.87
C MET A 1 29.27 8.86 2.21
N SER A 2 29.25 8.40 3.47
CA SER A 2 28.45 7.25 3.93
C SER A 2 26.95 7.54 4.13
N SER A 3 26.56 8.74 4.57
CA SER A 3 25.15 9.11 4.81
C SER A 3 24.27 9.12 3.56
N LEU A 4 24.84 9.40 2.39
CA LEU A 4 24.11 9.47 1.12
C LEU A 4 23.62 8.08 0.67
N TYR A 5 24.38 7.02 0.98
CA TYR A 5 24.03 5.63 0.68
C TYR A 5 22.83 5.12 1.49
N PHE A 6 22.56 5.70 2.66
CA PHE A 6 21.35 5.38 3.45
C PHE A 6 20.16 6.24 3.01
N LEU A 7 20.40 7.52 2.73
CA LEU A 7 19.34 8.47 2.37
C LEU A 7 18.73 8.19 1.00
N PHE A 8 19.55 7.85 0.00
CA PHE A 8 19.04 7.68 -1.36
C PHE A 8 18.10 6.46 -1.51
N PRO A 9 18.45 5.25 -1.04
CA PRO A 9 17.57 4.09 -1.13
C PRO A 9 16.32 4.22 -0.27
N THR A 10 16.42 4.85 0.92
CA THR A 10 15.26 5.07 1.79
C THR A 10 14.26 6.04 1.17
N LEU A 11 14.72 7.16 0.60
CA LEU A 11 13.85 8.10 -0.13
C LEU A 11 13.22 7.43 -1.36
N LEU A 12 13.98 6.62 -2.08
CA LEU A 12 13.47 5.88 -3.23
C LEU A 12 12.39 4.86 -2.80
N ALA A 13 12.60 4.13 -1.71
CA ALA A 13 11.64 3.18 -1.18
C ALA A 13 10.34 3.88 -0.72
N ILE A 14 10.43 5.04 -0.07
CA ILE A 14 9.26 5.85 0.30
C ILE A 14 8.49 6.29 -0.95
N LEU A 15 9.20 6.76 -1.98
CA LEU A 15 8.58 7.19 -3.23
C LEU A 15 7.84 6.04 -3.93
N ILE A 16 8.49 4.87 -4.03
CA ILE A 16 7.89 3.66 -4.60
C ILE A 16 6.67 3.20 -3.79
N SER A 17 6.78 3.20 -2.46
CA SER A 17 5.67 2.86 -1.55
C SER A 17 4.46 3.76 -1.79
N PHE A 18 4.69 5.07 -1.93
CA PHE A 18 3.63 6.04 -2.21
C PHE A 18 2.94 5.80 -3.56
N LEU A 19 3.70 5.41 -4.59
CA LEU A 19 3.15 5.06 -5.90
C LEU A 19 2.25 3.82 -5.83
N PHE A 20 2.65 2.78 -5.07
CA PHE A 20 1.80 1.60 -4.87
C PHE A 20 0.49 1.94 -4.16
N VAL A 21 0.55 2.72 -3.08
CA VAL A 21 -0.66 3.16 -2.36
C VAL A 21 -1.59 3.96 -3.29
N ARG A 22 -1.04 4.91 -4.06
CA ARG A 22 -1.85 5.70 -5.01
C ARG A 22 -2.44 4.86 -6.13
N GLY A 23 -1.66 3.99 -6.75
CA GLY A 23 -2.11 3.13 -7.83
C GLY A 23 -3.24 2.22 -7.38
N ALA A 24 -3.09 1.60 -6.20
CA ALA A 24 -4.13 0.75 -5.65
C ALA A 24 -5.39 1.53 -5.23
N ALA A 25 -5.24 2.75 -4.68
CA ALA A 25 -6.40 3.60 -4.41
C ALA A 25 -7.18 3.93 -5.70
N ILE A 26 -6.50 4.18 -6.81
CA ILE A 26 -7.14 4.38 -8.12
C ILE A 26 -7.85 3.11 -8.58
N ALA A 27 -7.19 1.96 -8.48
CA ALA A 27 -7.79 0.68 -8.84
C ALA A 27 -9.06 0.39 -8.02
N LEU A 28 -9.07 0.68 -6.71
CA LEU A 28 -10.26 0.55 -5.87
C LEU A 28 -11.37 1.52 -6.26
N MET A 29 -11.03 2.78 -6.59
CA MET A 29 -12.03 3.73 -7.08
C MET A 29 -12.69 3.25 -8.37
N MET A 30 -11.90 2.63 -9.28
CA MET A 30 -12.43 2.04 -10.52
C MET A 30 -13.42 0.89 -10.27
N THR A 31 -13.34 0.23 -9.11
CA THR A 31 -14.35 -0.78 -8.72
C THR A 31 -15.61 -0.17 -8.11
N GLY A 32 -15.74 1.16 -8.05
CA GLY A 32 -16.88 1.88 -7.48
C GLY A 32 -16.76 2.24 -6.00
N LEU A 33 -15.57 2.15 -5.41
CA LEU A 33 -15.35 2.56 -4.03
C LEU A 33 -15.18 4.09 -3.93
N GLU A 34 -15.79 4.72 -2.92
CA GLU A 34 -15.67 6.16 -2.71
C GLU A 34 -14.20 6.58 -2.54
N LYS A 35 -13.79 7.69 -3.16
CA LYS A 35 -12.41 8.20 -3.17
C LYS A 35 -11.76 8.26 -1.78
N LYS A 36 -12.49 8.73 -0.75
CA LYS A 36 -11.96 8.81 0.62
C LYS A 36 -11.67 7.42 1.19
N LYS A 37 -12.64 6.50 1.05
CA LYS A 37 -12.51 5.11 1.50
C LYS A 37 -11.40 4.37 0.76
N ALA A 38 -11.34 4.51 -0.57
CA ALA A 38 -10.30 3.89 -1.39
C ALA A 38 -8.89 4.31 -0.99
N ARG A 39 -8.66 5.61 -0.76
CA ARG A 39 -7.34 6.11 -0.33
C ARG A 39 -6.97 5.62 1.07
N PHE A 40 -7.92 5.65 2.00
CA PHE A 40 -7.69 5.20 3.36
C PHE A 40 -7.44 3.69 3.43
N GLN A 41 -8.28 2.89 2.78
CA GLN A 41 -8.12 1.43 2.74
C GLN A 41 -6.82 1.00 2.04
N ALA A 42 -6.46 1.64 0.92
CA ALA A 42 -5.18 1.36 0.26
C ALA A 42 -3.99 1.70 1.17
N LEU A 43 -4.01 2.83 1.87
CA LEU A 43 -2.94 3.20 2.80
C LEU A 43 -2.85 2.20 3.96
N SER A 44 -3.98 1.91 4.61
CA SER A 44 -4.05 0.98 5.74
C SER A 44 -3.66 -0.45 5.39
N ALA A 45 -3.96 -0.89 4.16
CA ALA A 45 -3.54 -2.21 3.68
C ALA A 45 -2.03 -2.26 3.41
N PHE A 46 -1.45 -1.18 2.89
CA PHE A 46 0.00 -1.08 2.68
C PHE A 46 0.76 -1.03 4.02
N SER A 47 0.28 -0.25 4.98
CA SER A 47 0.93 -0.09 6.29
C SER A 47 0.70 -1.28 7.24
N GLY A 48 -0.20 -2.21 6.89
CA GLY A 48 -0.57 -3.33 7.76
C GLY A 48 -1.40 -2.92 8.99
N THR A 49 -1.87 -1.67 9.08
CA THR A 49 -2.65 -1.19 10.23
C THR A 49 -4.09 -1.66 10.22
N GLY A 50 -4.62 -2.03 9.04
CA GLY A 50 -5.99 -2.49 8.87
C GLY A 50 -7.05 -1.39 8.96
N PHE A 51 -8.31 -1.82 8.99
CA PHE A 51 -9.53 -0.99 9.04
C PHE A 51 -10.66 -1.74 9.74
N THR A 52 -11.75 -1.05 10.04
CA THR A 52 -12.90 -1.64 10.76
C THR A 52 -13.57 -2.76 9.95
N THR A 53 -14.25 -3.67 10.63
CA THR A 53 -14.91 -4.85 10.02
C THR A 53 -15.91 -4.45 8.94
N LYS A 54 -16.67 -3.38 9.17
CA LYS A 54 -17.63 -2.82 8.19
C LYS A 54 -16.95 -2.30 6.93
N GLU A 55 -15.77 -1.70 7.04
CA GLU A 55 -15.01 -1.23 5.89
C GLU A 55 -14.35 -2.40 5.15
N ALA A 56 -13.93 -3.44 5.86
CA ALA A 56 -13.40 -4.67 5.26
C ALA A 56 -14.45 -5.41 4.41
N GLU A 57 -15.72 -5.44 4.84
CA GLU A 57 -16.82 -6.02 4.06
C GLU A 57 -16.95 -5.40 2.65
N LEU A 58 -16.69 -4.09 2.53
CA LEU A 58 -16.70 -3.38 1.23
C LEU A 58 -15.62 -3.91 0.28
N VAL A 59 -14.56 -4.51 0.81
CA VAL A 59 -13.47 -5.09 0.03
C VAL A 59 -13.69 -6.57 -0.21
N ILE A 60 -13.93 -7.36 0.84
CA ILE A 60 -13.89 -8.83 0.74
C ILE A 60 -15.00 -9.38 -0.16
N ASN A 61 -16.14 -8.69 -0.20
CA ASN A 61 -17.31 -9.07 -1.00
C ASN A 61 -17.09 -8.88 -2.50
N HIS A 62 -16.01 -8.19 -2.90
CA HIS A 62 -15.67 -7.99 -4.30
C HIS A 62 -14.34 -8.69 -4.64
N PRO A 63 -14.32 -9.72 -5.52
CA PRO A 63 -13.12 -10.53 -5.77
C PRO A 63 -11.92 -9.70 -6.26
N VAL A 64 -12.16 -8.70 -7.12
CA VAL A 64 -11.11 -7.78 -7.59
C VAL A 64 -10.53 -6.91 -6.46
N ARG A 65 -11.37 -6.30 -5.61
CA ARG A 65 -10.91 -5.48 -4.48
C ARG A 65 -10.07 -6.29 -3.50
N ARG A 66 -10.49 -7.52 -3.22
CA ARG A 66 -9.73 -8.49 -2.41
C ARG A 66 -8.34 -8.76 -3.01
N LYS A 67 -8.25 -9.01 -4.31
CA LYS A 67 -6.95 -9.20 -4.99
C LYS A 67 -6.05 -7.97 -4.87
N ILE A 68 -6.60 -6.77 -5.06
CA ILE A 68 -5.86 -5.50 -4.90
C ILE A 68 -5.32 -5.37 -3.47
N MET A 69 -6.15 -5.64 -2.45
CA MET A 69 -5.72 -5.58 -1.05
C MET A 69 -4.64 -6.59 -0.70
N THR A 70 -4.76 -7.83 -1.16
CA THR A 70 -3.76 -8.87 -0.90
C THR A 70 -2.39 -8.47 -1.44
N TRP A 71 -2.33 -7.95 -2.67
CA TRP A 71 -1.07 -7.45 -3.25
C TRP A 71 -0.50 -6.29 -2.44
N LEU A 72 -1.35 -5.34 -2.03
CA LEU A 72 -0.97 -4.20 -1.20
C LEU A 72 -0.31 -4.62 0.12
N MET A 73 -0.89 -5.60 0.81
CA MET A 73 -0.39 -6.12 2.09
C MET A 73 0.98 -6.80 1.94
N ILE A 74 1.17 -7.56 0.86
CA ILE A 74 2.47 -8.21 0.58
C ILE A 74 3.53 -7.16 0.26
N MET A 75 3.18 -6.17 -0.56
CA MET A 75 4.09 -5.12 -1.02
C MET A 75 4.54 -4.19 0.11
N GLY A 76 3.66 -3.91 1.07
CA GLY A 76 3.99 -3.16 2.27
C GLY A 76 5.16 -3.76 3.05
N ASN A 77 5.14 -5.07 3.25
CA ASN A 77 6.22 -5.79 3.92
C ASN A 77 7.47 -5.91 3.04
N ALA A 78 7.31 -6.16 1.73
CA ALA A 78 8.43 -6.28 0.80
C ALA A 78 9.27 -5.00 0.68
N GLY A 79 8.62 -3.82 0.74
CA GLY A 79 9.30 -2.53 0.74
C GLY A 79 10.24 -2.35 1.92
N VAL A 80 9.82 -2.75 3.12
CA VAL A 80 10.65 -2.69 4.34
C VAL A 80 11.85 -3.63 4.23
N VAL A 81 11.64 -4.87 3.78
CA VAL A 81 12.73 -5.86 3.62
C VAL A 81 13.78 -5.37 2.62
N THR A 82 13.36 -4.76 1.52
CA THR A 82 14.29 -4.25 0.49
C THR A 82 15.22 -3.17 1.04
N VAL A 83 14.68 -2.25 1.86
CA VAL A 83 15.49 -1.20 2.50
C VAL A 83 16.49 -1.81 3.49
N ILE A 84 16.06 -2.78 4.31
CA ILE A 84 16.94 -3.42 5.31
C ILE A 84 18.09 -4.19 4.65
N VAL A 85 17.83 -4.87 3.54
CA VAL A 85 18.86 -5.69 2.86
C VAL A 85 19.85 -4.82 2.07
N THR A 86 19.40 -3.66 1.56
CA THR A 86 20.21 -2.81 0.68
C THR A 86 21.01 -1.74 1.43
N ALA A 87 20.55 -1.33 2.61
CA ALA A 87 21.19 -0.31 3.47
C ALA A 87 22.27 -0.93 4.37
#